data_AF-A0A2A4QAJ5-F1
#
_entry.id   AF-A0A2A4QAJ5-F1
#
_cell.length_a   1.000
_cell.length_b   1.000
_cell.length_c   1.000
_cell.angle_alpha   90.00
_cell.angle_beta   90.00
_cell.angle_gamma   90.00
#
_symmetry.space_group_name_H-M   'P 1'
#
loop_
_entity.id
_entity.type
_entity.pdbx_description
1 polymer ?
#
loop_
_entity_poly.entity_id
_entity_poly.type
_entity_poly.pdbx_seq_one_letter_code
_entity_poly.pdbx_strand_id
1 'polypeptide(L)'
;MMKNIRTIFIMGLAAMILGSCSPKIPFTQSIREQYKLGDKDLKVLQFYNSHEIVLNRAKRSAQEQEAVEGTLTITNDRSLDQVVIKAGTPGVVLKVPGTNTMGVSFEVGEGTVLVFGTSVKGDNERYSLMAPEWENNRGKIEYAGKTYYTSRGSGGVHLLFKLQRLSKYVKKQRVVKGRKI
;
A
#
# COMPACT_ATOMS: atom_id res chain seq x y z
N MET A 1 10.20 -26.98 -56.63
CA MET A 1 10.35 -25.65 -56.00
C MET A 1 9.04 -25.34 -55.28
N MET A 2 8.91 -25.65 -53.98
CA MET A 2 7.76 -25.32 -53.08
C MET A 2 7.95 -26.11 -51.77
N LYS A 3 8.80 -25.65 -50.86
CA LYS A 3 9.00 -26.30 -49.55
C LYS A 3 9.23 -25.31 -48.40
N ASN A 4 8.88 -24.03 -48.54
CA ASN A 4 9.31 -23.02 -47.56
C ASN A 4 8.17 -22.11 -47.05
N ILE A 5 6.90 -22.43 -47.33
CA ILE A 5 5.75 -21.57 -46.95
C ILE A 5 5.09 -21.98 -45.62
N ARG A 6 5.25 -23.25 -45.18
CA ARG A 6 4.64 -23.70 -43.91
C ARG A 6 5.41 -23.27 -42.66
N THR A 7 6.72 -23.06 -42.76
CA THR A 7 7.58 -22.75 -41.59
C THR A 7 7.50 -21.27 -41.17
N ILE A 8 7.09 -20.38 -42.09
CA ILE A 8 6.96 -18.95 -41.82
C ILE A 8 5.73 -18.64 -40.96
N PHE A 9 4.70 -19.50 -40.96
CA PHE A 9 3.49 -19.27 -40.19
C PHE A 9 3.64 -19.57 -38.68
N ILE A 10 4.67 -20.32 -38.28
CA ILE A 10 4.90 -20.70 -36.87
C ILE A 10 5.79 -19.65 -36.15
N MET A 11 6.52 -18.81 -36.89
CA MET A 11 7.40 -17.78 -36.35
C MET A 11 6.76 -16.38 -36.28
N GLY A 12 5.43 -16.28 -36.43
CA GLY A 12 4.68 -15.03 -36.31
C GLY A 12 3.88 -14.87 -35.01
N LEU A 13 3.73 -15.93 -34.21
CA LEU A 13 2.83 -15.94 -33.05
C LEU A 13 3.52 -15.54 -31.71
N ALA A 14 4.85 -15.39 -31.70
CA ALA A 14 5.61 -15.16 -30.48
C ALA A 14 5.78 -13.66 -30.08
N ALA A 15 5.29 -12.70 -30.87
CA ALA A 15 5.60 -11.28 -30.68
C ALA A 15 4.50 -10.42 -30.04
N MET A 16 3.34 -10.97 -29.64
CA MET A 16 2.23 -10.17 -29.06
C MET A 16 2.02 -10.38 -27.55
N ILE A 17 3.11 -10.46 -26.78
CA ILE A 17 3.05 -10.24 -25.33
C ILE A 17 3.46 -8.80 -25.02
N LEU A 18 2.78 -7.82 -25.64
CA LEU A 18 2.85 -6.44 -25.15
C LEU A 18 2.16 -6.42 -23.79
N GLY A 19 2.94 -6.58 -22.74
CA GLY A 19 2.49 -6.51 -21.36
C GLY A 19 1.72 -5.22 -21.14
N SER A 20 0.41 -5.33 -20.91
CA SER A 20 -0.44 -4.22 -20.48
C SER A 20 -0.07 -3.82 -19.04
N CYS A 21 1.08 -3.18 -18.87
CA CYS A 21 1.45 -2.49 -17.65
C CYS A 21 0.55 -1.27 -17.51
N SER A 22 -0.64 -1.45 -16.91
CA SER A 22 -1.43 -0.31 -16.44
C SER A 22 -0.57 0.48 -15.46
N PRO A 23 -0.32 1.78 -15.72
CA PRO A 23 0.40 2.61 -14.76
C PRO A 23 -0.40 2.65 -13.44
N LYS A 24 0.34 2.65 -12.33
CA LYS A 24 -0.24 2.94 -11.02
C LYS A 24 -0.30 4.46 -10.89
N ILE A 25 -1.45 4.99 -10.52
CA ILE A 25 -1.65 6.43 -10.31
C ILE A 25 -2.01 6.68 -8.84
N PRO A 26 -1.74 7.88 -8.31
CA PRO A 26 -2.18 8.24 -6.97
C PRO A 26 -3.68 8.07 -6.79
N PHE A 27 -4.08 7.48 -5.67
CA PHE A 27 -5.48 7.44 -5.26
C PHE A 27 -5.82 8.73 -4.50
N THR A 28 -6.82 9.46 -5.01
CA THR A 28 -7.23 10.76 -4.48
C THR A 28 -8.69 10.77 -4.04
N GLN A 29 -9.06 11.74 -3.22
CA GLN A 29 -10.46 11.95 -2.83
C GLN A 29 -11.36 12.22 -4.05
N SER A 30 -10.92 13.07 -4.98
CA SER A 30 -11.58 13.27 -6.27
C SER A 30 -11.90 11.97 -7.01
N ILE A 31 -10.98 10.99 -7.05
CA ILE A 31 -11.24 9.68 -7.67
C ILE A 31 -12.29 8.90 -6.88
N ARG A 32 -12.19 8.88 -5.55
CA ARG A 32 -13.19 8.22 -4.70
C ARG A 32 -14.60 8.77 -4.96
N GLU A 33 -14.72 10.09 -5.06
CA GLU A 33 -16.00 10.78 -5.27
C GLU A 33 -16.53 10.63 -6.70
N GLN A 34 -15.67 10.81 -7.71
CA GLN A 34 -16.02 10.67 -9.13
C GLN A 34 -16.63 9.28 -9.44
N TYR A 35 -16.05 8.22 -8.86
CA TYR A 35 -16.52 6.85 -9.07
C TYR A 35 -17.45 6.35 -7.96
N LYS A 36 -17.85 7.22 -7.02
CA LYS A 36 -18.75 6.91 -5.89
C LYS A 36 -18.32 5.67 -5.09
N LEU A 37 -17.02 5.53 -4.82
CA LEU A 37 -16.46 4.35 -4.18
C LEU A 37 -16.83 4.31 -2.70
N GLY A 38 -17.70 3.37 -2.34
CA GLY A 38 -18.08 3.05 -0.98
C GLY A 38 -17.09 2.07 -0.33
N ASP A 39 -17.34 1.74 0.94
CA ASP A 39 -16.51 0.80 1.72
C ASP A 39 -16.30 -0.55 0.99
N LYS A 40 -17.38 -1.13 0.45
CA LYS A 40 -17.33 -2.40 -0.28
C LYS A 40 -16.45 -2.32 -1.53
N ASP A 41 -16.47 -1.20 -2.23
CA ASP A 41 -15.67 -0.99 -3.44
C ASP A 41 -14.19 -0.82 -3.09
N LEU A 42 -13.89 -0.08 -2.03
CA LEU A 42 -12.51 0.11 -1.55
C LEU A 42 -11.88 -1.22 -1.11
N LYS A 43 -12.66 -2.09 -0.44
CA LYS A 43 -12.20 -3.40 0.06
C LYS A 43 -11.84 -4.40 -1.04
N VAL A 44 -12.37 -4.26 -2.25
CA VAL A 44 -12.06 -5.15 -3.38
C VAL A 44 -10.94 -4.60 -4.29
N LEU A 45 -10.51 -3.36 -4.07
CA LEU A 45 -9.40 -2.76 -4.82
C LEU A 45 -8.05 -3.13 -4.19
N GLN A 46 -7.05 -3.30 -5.06
CA GLN A 46 -5.65 -3.43 -4.64
C GLN A 46 -4.98 -2.07 -4.66
N PHE A 47 -4.41 -1.68 -3.53
CA PHE A 47 -3.59 -0.47 -3.38
C PHE A 47 -2.10 -0.83 -3.29
N TYR A 48 -1.26 0.20 -3.43
CA TYR A 48 0.19 0.10 -3.32
C TYR A 48 0.74 1.36 -2.65
N ASN A 49 1.75 1.26 -1.81
CA ASN A 49 2.44 2.44 -1.28
C ASN A 49 3.36 3.07 -2.35
N SER A 50 3.40 4.39 -2.43
CA SER A 50 4.22 5.10 -3.42
C SER A 50 5.72 5.04 -3.13
N HIS A 51 6.10 5.04 -1.86
CA HIS A 51 7.48 4.97 -1.38
C HIS A 51 7.57 4.00 -0.20
N GLU A 52 8.80 3.64 0.17
CA GLU A 52 9.07 2.77 1.31
C GLU A 52 8.53 3.38 2.62
N ILE A 53 7.96 2.53 3.46
CA ILE A 53 7.55 2.86 4.83
C ILE A 53 8.47 2.05 5.75
N VAL A 54 9.24 2.76 6.58
CA VAL A 54 10.10 2.13 7.58
C VAL A 54 9.57 2.52 8.96
N LEU A 55 9.20 1.50 9.74
CA LEU A 55 8.75 1.63 11.12
C LEU A 55 9.89 1.17 12.03
N ASN A 56 10.30 2.02 12.97
CA ASN A 56 11.41 1.74 13.88
C ASN A 56 10.93 1.79 15.33
N ARG A 57 11.33 0.81 16.13
CA ARG A 57 11.08 0.75 17.57
C ARG A 57 12.37 0.32 18.26
N ALA A 58 12.87 1.14 19.19
CA ALA A 58 13.98 0.71 20.03
C ALA A 58 13.48 -0.40 20.98
N LYS A 59 14.14 -1.56 21.01
CA LYS A 59 13.97 -2.50 22.11
C LYS A 59 14.83 -1.99 23.27
N ARG A 60 14.24 -1.87 24.46
CA ARG A 60 15.06 -1.84 25.69
C ARG A 60 15.67 -3.24 25.81
N SER A 61 17.00 -3.34 25.86
CA SER A 61 17.67 -4.59 26.20
C SER A 61 17.24 -5.00 27.61
N ALA A 62 16.87 -6.26 27.80
CA ALA A 62 16.46 -6.80 29.10
C ALA A 62 17.63 -6.98 30.09
N GLN A 63 18.81 -6.43 29.76
CA GLN A 63 20.09 -6.71 30.43
C GLN A 63 20.56 -5.57 31.35
N GLU A 64 19.79 -4.48 31.48
CA GLU A 64 20.09 -3.35 32.37
C GLU A 64 19.44 -3.47 33.77
N GLN A 65 19.05 -4.66 34.23
CA GLN A 65 18.49 -4.86 35.58
C GLN A 65 19.34 -5.70 36.54
N GLU A 66 20.55 -6.13 36.15
CA GLU A 66 21.53 -6.67 37.10
C GLU A 66 22.84 -5.87 37.00
N ALA A 67 22.85 -4.68 37.60
CA ALA A 67 24.09 -4.01 37.97
C ALA A 67 24.63 -4.66 39.25
N VAL A 68 25.29 -5.81 39.08
CA VAL A 68 26.28 -6.31 40.05
C VAL A 68 27.56 -5.49 39.85
N GLU A 69 28.15 -5.09 40.97
CA GLU A 69 29.34 -4.25 41.11
C GLU A 69 30.43 -4.49 40.06
N GLY A 70 30.95 -3.38 39.52
CA GLY A 70 32.31 -3.32 38.99
C GLY A 70 32.42 -3.58 37.48
N THR A 71 32.66 -2.49 36.73
CA THR A 71 33.02 -2.46 35.31
C THR A 71 31.84 -2.41 34.33
N LEU A 72 31.28 -1.21 34.19
CA LEU A 72 30.40 -0.81 33.08
C LEU A 72 31.17 -0.88 31.74
N THR A 73 31.12 -2.02 31.06
CA THR A 73 31.43 -2.08 29.63
C THR A 73 30.17 -1.69 28.87
N ILE A 74 30.05 -0.41 28.49
CA ILE A 74 28.94 0.09 27.68
C ILE A 74 29.05 -0.54 26.28
N THR A 75 28.41 -1.69 26.08
CA THR A 75 28.19 -2.26 24.74
C THR A 75 26.88 -1.67 24.23
N ASN A 76 26.95 -0.85 23.19
CA ASN A 76 25.83 -0.09 22.62
C ASN A 76 24.92 -1.01 21.79
N ASP A 77 24.36 -2.06 22.41
CA ASP A 77 23.33 -2.94 21.85
C ASP A 77 21.95 -2.30 22.05
N ARG A 78 21.61 -1.35 21.18
CA ARG A 78 20.20 -1.04 20.93
C ARG A 78 19.73 -1.91 19.78
N SER A 79 19.26 -3.12 20.08
CA SER A 79 18.50 -3.89 19.10
C SER A 79 17.27 -3.09 18.64
N LEU A 80 17.28 -2.66 17.37
CA LEU A 80 16.19 -1.92 16.75
C LEU A 80 15.21 -2.94 16.13
N ASP A 81 13.97 -2.96 16.62
CA ASP A 81 12.86 -3.67 15.96
C ASP A 81 12.43 -2.81 14.76
N GLN A 82 12.55 -3.34 13.54
CA GLN A 82 12.26 -2.61 12.31
C GLN A 82 11.30 -3.39 11.41
N VAL A 83 10.27 -2.70 10.93
CA VAL A 83 9.38 -3.20 9.87
C VAL A 83 9.59 -2.36 8.62
N VAL A 84 9.84 -3.01 7.49
CA VAL A 84 10.09 -2.36 6.19
C VAL A 84 9.05 -2.79 5.18
N ILE A 85 8.22 -1.84 4.74
CA ILE A 85 7.23 -2.03 3.67
C ILE A 85 7.78 -1.33 2.43
N LYS A 86 8.39 -2.10 1.53
CA LYS A 86 9.02 -1.59 0.31
C LYS A 86 8.04 -0.81 -0.57
N ALA A 87 8.53 0.15 -1.36
CA ALA A 87 7.71 0.86 -2.32
C ALA A 87 6.98 -0.12 -3.28
N GLY A 88 5.71 0.14 -3.56
CA GLY A 88 4.91 -0.71 -4.45
C GLY A 88 4.44 -2.03 -3.84
N THR A 89 4.52 -2.19 -2.51
CA THR A 89 3.97 -3.36 -1.81
C THR A 89 2.45 -3.37 -1.93
N PRO A 90 1.83 -4.49 -2.35
CA PRO A 90 0.38 -4.60 -2.46
C PRO A 90 -0.28 -4.54 -1.08
N GLY A 91 -1.26 -3.65 -0.91
CA GLY A 91 -2.07 -3.54 0.31
C GLY A 91 -3.57 -3.64 0.03
N VAL A 92 -4.30 -4.19 0.99
CA VAL A 92 -5.77 -4.34 0.97
C VAL A 92 -6.41 -3.48 2.06
N VAL A 93 -7.61 -2.95 1.78
CA VAL A 93 -8.36 -2.17 2.77
C VAL A 93 -9.06 -3.13 3.73
N LEU A 94 -8.80 -2.99 5.03
CA LEU A 94 -9.48 -3.77 6.07
C LEU A 94 -10.54 -2.95 6.81
N LYS A 95 -10.35 -1.63 6.90
CA LYS A 95 -11.28 -0.70 7.57
C LYS A 95 -11.41 0.60 6.80
N VAL A 96 -12.61 1.20 6.83
CA VAL A 96 -12.88 2.52 6.27
C VAL A 96 -13.48 3.38 7.40
N PRO A 97 -12.62 3.94 8.28
CA PRO A 97 -13.07 4.61 9.49
C PRO A 97 -13.75 5.98 9.21
N GLY A 98 -13.61 6.52 8.00
CA GLY A 98 -14.22 7.79 7.62
C GLY A 98 -14.38 7.97 6.11
N THR A 99 -14.91 9.13 5.71
CA THR A 99 -15.19 9.48 4.31
C THR A 99 -13.95 9.85 3.51
N ASN A 100 -12.85 10.18 4.19
CA ASN A 100 -11.56 10.61 3.65
C ASN A 100 -10.38 9.81 4.21
N THR A 101 -10.65 8.71 4.92
CA THR A 101 -9.64 7.85 5.53
C THR A 101 -9.93 6.36 5.27
N MET A 102 -8.87 5.56 5.25
CA MET A 102 -8.94 4.10 5.14
C MET A 102 -7.75 3.44 5.84
N GLY A 103 -7.96 2.27 6.41
CA GLY A 103 -6.91 1.42 6.97
C GLY A 103 -6.51 0.36 5.95
N VAL A 104 -5.25 0.40 5.54
CA VAL A 104 -4.64 -0.52 4.57
C VAL A 104 -3.64 -1.43 5.30
N SER A 105 -3.74 -2.73 5.04
CA SER A 105 -2.78 -3.73 5.49
C SER A 105 -1.93 -4.21 4.32
N PHE A 106 -0.62 -4.30 4.52
CA PHE A 106 0.36 -4.72 3.52
C PHE A 106 0.95 -6.12 3.79
N GLU A 107 0.58 -6.73 4.92
CA GLU A 107 1.02 -8.07 5.30
C GLU A 107 -0.04 -8.78 6.15
N VAL A 108 0.01 -10.11 6.17
CA VAL A 108 -0.90 -10.91 7.01
C VAL A 108 -0.51 -10.76 8.47
N GLY A 109 -1.49 -10.51 9.33
CA GLY A 109 -1.30 -10.46 10.77
C GLY A 109 -2.38 -9.61 11.45
N GLU A 110 -2.56 -9.80 12.74
CA GLU A 110 -3.44 -8.95 13.52
C GLU A 110 -2.78 -7.60 13.78
N GLY A 111 -3.56 -6.52 13.69
CA GLY A 111 -3.06 -5.17 13.96
C GLY A 111 -2.07 -4.61 12.92
N THR A 112 -1.87 -5.25 11.76
CA THR A 112 -0.96 -4.81 10.69
C THR A 112 -1.59 -3.76 9.77
N VAL A 113 -2.32 -2.79 10.34
CA VAL A 113 -3.06 -1.79 9.56
C VAL A 113 -2.50 -0.39 9.72
N LEU A 114 -2.09 0.21 8.61
CA LEU A 114 -1.69 1.61 8.52
C LEU A 114 -2.86 2.47 8.03
N VAL A 115 -3.04 3.66 8.59
CA VAL A 115 -4.11 4.56 8.20
C VAL A 115 -3.60 5.51 7.12
N PHE A 116 -4.37 5.63 6.03
CA PHE A 116 -4.14 6.60 4.97
C PHE A 116 -5.36 7.50 4.83
N GLY A 117 -5.14 8.78 4.53
CA GLY A 117 -6.23 9.72 4.32
C GLY A 117 -5.78 11.06 3.75
N THR A 118 -6.74 11.97 3.63
CA THR A 118 -6.47 13.36 3.27
C THR A 118 -7.19 14.30 4.23
N SER A 119 -6.49 15.34 4.68
CA SER A 119 -7.05 16.40 5.55
C SER A 119 -7.38 17.68 4.77
N VAL A 120 -7.05 17.75 3.48
CA VAL A 120 -7.18 18.98 2.66
C VAL A 120 -8.21 18.74 1.55
N LYS A 121 -9.15 19.68 1.39
CA LYS A 121 -9.92 19.86 0.15
C LYS A 121 -9.10 20.79 -0.75
N GLY A 122 -8.71 20.35 -1.94
CA GLY A 122 -7.81 21.11 -2.83
C GLY A 122 -6.47 20.42 -3.10
N ASP A 123 -5.38 21.17 -3.29
CA ASP A 123 -4.13 20.61 -3.83
C ASP A 123 -3.59 19.41 -3.03
N ASN A 124 -3.36 18.31 -3.76
CA ASN A 124 -2.85 17.04 -3.28
C ASN A 124 -3.79 16.23 -2.35
N GLU A 125 -5.04 15.99 -2.77
CA GLU A 125 -6.01 15.09 -2.11
C GLU A 125 -5.63 13.60 -2.08
N ARG A 126 -4.35 13.28 -2.18
CA ARG A 126 -3.84 11.90 -2.16
C ARG A 126 -4.00 11.32 -0.77
N TYR A 127 -4.42 10.06 -0.72
CA TYR A 127 -4.50 9.31 0.53
C TYR A 127 -3.09 9.02 1.04
N SER A 128 -2.61 9.87 1.95
CA SER A 128 -1.24 9.86 2.48
C SER A 128 -1.19 9.23 3.87
N LEU A 129 -0.03 8.73 4.28
CA LEU A 129 0.15 8.03 5.55
C LEU A 129 -0.18 8.96 6.73
N MET A 130 -1.06 8.49 7.60
CA MET A 130 -1.51 9.22 8.79
C MET A 130 -0.89 8.63 10.04
N ALA A 131 -0.63 9.49 11.02
CA ALA A 131 -0.28 9.12 12.38
C ALA A 131 -1.06 10.03 13.35
N PRO A 132 -1.46 9.54 14.53
CA PRO A 132 -2.07 10.38 15.57
C PRO A 132 -1.17 11.56 15.99
N GLU A 133 0.14 11.35 15.96
CA GLU A 133 1.13 12.31 16.39
C GLU A 133 2.33 12.30 15.44
N TRP A 134 2.84 13.49 15.13
CA TRP A 134 4.07 13.69 14.36
C TRP A 134 5.04 14.51 15.19
N GLU A 135 6.22 13.95 15.44
CA GLU A 135 7.31 14.63 16.15
C GLU A 135 8.58 14.54 15.29
N ASN A 136 9.25 15.68 15.04
CA ASN A 136 10.47 15.72 14.24
C ASN A 136 10.34 15.05 12.86
N ASN A 137 9.16 15.20 12.22
CA ASN A 137 8.78 14.59 10.95
C ASN A 137 8.74 13.04 10.98
N ARG A 138 8.51 12.45 12.16
CA ARG A 138 8.28 11.02 12.37
C ARG A 138 6.90 10.82 12.98
N GLY A 139 6.13 9.92 12.39
CA GLY A 139 4.79 9.59 12.84
C GLY A 139 4.84 8.47 13.87
N LYS A 140 4.16 8.64 15.00
CA LYS A 140 3.94 7.59 16.00
C LYS A 140 2.79 6.69 15.55
N ILE A 141 3.03 5.41 15.33
CA ILE A 141 2.07 4.46 14.75
C ILE A 141 1.96 3.22 15.62
N GLU A 142 0.73 2.80 15.92
CA GLU A 142 0.45 1.46 16.45
C GLU A 142 0.42 0.44 15.31
N TYR A 143 1.26 -0.58 15.40
CA TYR A 143 1.39 -1.62 14.38
C TYR A 143 1.71 -2.97 15.03
N ALA A 144 0.94 -4.01 14.70
CA ALA A 144 1.06 -5.35 15.27
C ALA A 144 1.14 -5.35 16.82
N GLY A 145 0.31 -4.51 17.46
CA GLY A 145 0.23 -4.39 18.93
C GLY A 145 1.39 -3.66 19.60
N LYS A 146 2.26 -2.98 18.85
CA LYS A 146 3.38 -2.20 19.37
C LYS A 146 3.39 -0.79 18.78
N THR A 147 3.91 0.16 19.55
CA THR A 147 4.20 1.51 19.08
C THR A 147 5.52 1.56 18.32
N TYR A 148 5.49 2.06 17.08
CA TYR A 148 6.64 2.34 16.23
C TYR A 148 6.69 3.83 15.85
N TYR A 149 7.84 4.27 15.36
CA TYR A 149 8.04 5.59 14.76
C TYR A 149 8.46 5.44 13.30
N THR A 150 7.84 6.21 12.41
CA THR A 150 8.23 6.22 11.00
C THR A 150 9.59 6.87 10.79
N SER A 151 10.29 6.50 9.71
CA SER A 151 11.43 7.28 9.21
C SER A 151 10.98 8.67 8.74
N ARG A 152 11.91 9.64 8.76
CA ARG A 152 11.65 11.01 8.30
C ARG A 152 11.13 11.02 6.86
N GLY A 153 10.14 11.86 6.57
CA GLY A 153 9.57 11.99 5.22
C GLY A 153 8.46 10.97 4.90
N SER A 154 8.19 10.02 5.79
CA SER A 154 7.13 9.02 5.58
C SER A 154 5.72 9.62 5.47
N GLY A 155 5.52 10.87 5.93
CA GLY A 155 4.24 11.59 5.75
C GLY A 155 3.87 11.87 4.30
N GLY A 156 4.85 11.87 3.38
CA GLY A 156 4.60 12.02 1.93
C GLY A 156 4.23 10.71 1.21
N VAL A 157 4.32 9.57 1.90
CA VAL A 157 3.91 8.27 1.34
C VAL A 157 2.41 8.29 1.12
N HIS A 158 1.98 7.88 -0.07
CA HIS A 158 0.57 7.88 -0.46
C HIS A 158 0.20 6.63 -1.24
N LEU A 159 -1.09 6.33 -1.28
CA LEU A 159 -1.60 5.17 -1.98
C LEU A 159 -1.63 5.39 -3.49
N LEU A 160 -1.25 4.35 -4.22
CA LEU A 160 -1.38 4.20 -5.65
C LEU A 160 -2.37 3.07 -5.96
N PHE A 161 -3.01 3.11 -7.13
CA PHE A 161 -3.86 2.03 -7.62
C PHE A 161 -3.84 1.96 -9.15
N LYS A 162 -4.37 0.88 -9.73
CA LYS A 162 -4.49 0.71 -11.19
C LYS A 162 -5.88 1.15 -11.66
N LEU A 163 -5.99 2.29 -12.37
CA LEU A 163 -7.27 2.81 -12.87
C LEU A 163 -8.01 1.82 -13.76
N GLN A 164 -7.31 1.05 -14.60
CA GLN A 164 -7.93 0.02 -15.45
C GLN A 164 -8.67 -1.06 -14.64
N ARG A 165 -8.23 -1.37 -13.41
CA ARG A 165 -8.95 -2.32 -12.56
C ARG A 165 -10.24 -1.71 -12.03
N LEU A 166 -10.22 -0.43 -11.67
CA LEU A 166 -11.41 0.29 -11.25
C LEU A 166 -12.42 0.42 -12.41
N SER A 167 -11.98 0.78 -13.61
CA SER A 167 -12.88 0.89 -14.76
C SER A 167 -13.53 -0.45 -15.11
N LYS A 168 -12.79 -1.57 -15.04
CA LYS A 168 -13.35 -2.92 -15.20
C LYS A 168 -14.35 -3.27 -14.09
N TYR A 169 -14.09 -2.86 -12.86
CA TYR A 169 -14.98 -3.08 -11.72
C TYR A 169 -16.31 -2.32 -11.90
N VAL A 170 -16.23 -1.02 -12.24
CA VAL A 170 -17.42 -0.17 -12.48
C VAL A 170 -18.19 -0.61 -13.74
N LYS A 171 -17.49 -1.06 -14.79
CA LYS A 171 -18.09 -1.52 -16.06
C LYS A 171 -18.64 -2.95 -16.03
N LYS A 172 -18.80 -3.62 -14.87
CA LYS A 172 -19.58 -4.88 -14.80
C LYS A 172 -21.07 -4.60 -15.09
N GLN A 173 -21.35 -4.22 -16.33
CA GLN A 173 -22.66 -4.03 -16.91
C GLN A 173 -23.09 -5.36 -17.53
N ARG A 174 -24.28 -5.82 -17.17
CA ARG A 174 -24.91 -6.97 -17.80
C ARG A 174 -25.54 -6.51 -19.12
N VAL A 175 -24.89 -6.79 -20.23
CA VAL A 175 -25.49 -6.61 -21.56
C VAL A 175 -26.48 -7.76 -21.79
N VAL A 176 -27.78 -7.45 -21.72
CA VAL A 176 -28.85 -8.42 -22.02
C VAL A 176 -29.12 -8.44 -23.52
N LYS A 177 -29.23 -9.64 -24.10
CA LYS A 177 -29.44 -9.83 -25.55
C LYS A 177 -30.93 -9.78 -25.96
N GLY A 178 -31.83 -9.43 -25.04
CA GLY A 178 -33.27 -9.62 -25.21
C GLY A 178 -33.69 -11.10 -25.11
N ARG A 179 -34.98 -11.34 -24.85
CA ARG A 179 -35.60 -12.68 -24.86
C ARG A 179 -36.35 -12.82 -26.18
N LYS A 180 -36.04 -13.85 -26.98
CA LYS A 180 -36.79 -14.15 -28.20
C LYS A 180 -38.04 -14.96 -27.85
N ILE A 181 -39.10 -14.76 -28.65
CA ILE A 181 -40.29 -15.61 -28.67
C ILE A 181 -39.96 -16.85 -29.50
#